data_AF-A0A0M2NZG9-F1
#
_entry.id   AF-A0A0M2NZG9-F1
#
_cell.length_a   1.000
_cell.length_b   1.000
_cell.length_c   1.000
_cell.angle_alpha   90.00
_cell.angle_beta   90.00
_cell.angle_gamma   90.00
#
_symmetry.space_group_name_H-M   'P 1'
#
loop_
_entity.id
_entity.type
_entity.pdbx_description
1 polymer ?
#
loop_
_entity_poly.entity_id
_entity_poly.type
_entity_poly.pdbx_seq_one_letter_code
_entity_poly.pdbx_strand_id
1 'polypeptide(L)'
;MLTNEEIKIIKETVPLLKDEGQNITSIFYNMLFEEHPELKNVFNQTNQKKGLQSSALAMAVLAAADNIDDLSPIVPVIMPVVYKHCALQVQPEHYPIVGENLI
;
A
#
# COMPACT_ATOMS: atom_id res chain seq x y z
N MET A 1 17.13 -8.72 0.23
CA MET A 1 17.50 -7.57 -0.61
C MET A 1 17.13 -7.92 -2.04
N LEU A 2 16.57 -6.97 -2.77
CA LEU A 2 16.18 -7.18 -4.17
C LEU A 2 17.42 -7.35 -5.05
N THR A 3 17.29 -8.16 -6.09
CA THR A 3 18.25 -8.32 -7.18
C THR A 3 18.13 -7.16 -8.16
N ASN A 4 19.17 -6.96 -8.98
CA ASN A 4 19.13 -5.96 -10.06
C ASN A 4 18.02 -6.24 -11.08
N GLU A 5 17.66 -7.50 -11.28
CA GLU A 5 16.57 -7.90 -12.18
C GLU A 5 15.21 -7.52 -11.60
N GLU A 6 14.97 -7.79 -10.31
CA GLU A 6 13.75 -7.36 -9.62
C GLU A 6 13.61 -5.83 -9.60
N ILE A 7 14.69 -5.10 -9.31
CA ILE A 7 14.71 -3.63 -9.36
C ILE A 7 14.36 -3.12 -10.75
N LYS A 8 14.88 -3.77 -11.80
CA LYS A 8 14.58 -3.42 -13.19
C LYS A 8 13.10 -3.62 -13.50
N ILE A 9 12.53 -4.76 -13.12
CA ILE A 9 11.09 -5.06 -13.31
C ILE A 9 10.22 -4.01 -12.61
N ILE A 10 10.56 -3.65 -11.37
CA ILE A 10 9.85 -2.62 -10.62
C ILE A 10 9.86 -1.31 -11.40
N LYS A 11 11.04 -0.83 -11.84
CA LYS A 11 11.18 0.41 -12.61
C LYS A 11 10.39 0.40 -13.92
N GLU A 12 10.40 -0.71 -14.65
CA GLU A 12 9.69 -0.87 -15.92
C GLU A 12 8.16 -0.87 -15.74
N THR A 13 7.67 -1.30 -14.57
CA THR A 13 6.23 -1.36 -14.25
C THR A 13 5.69 -0.10 -13.57
N VAL A 14 6.55 0.82 -13.13
CA VAL A 14 6.13 2.10 -12.53
C VAL A 14 5.12 2.89 -13.37
N PRO A 15 5.28 3.06 -14.70
CA PRO A 15 4.30 3.81 -15.49
C PRO A 15 2.90 3.21 -15.41
N LEU A 16 2.79 1.88 -15.43
CA LEU A 16 1.50 1.19 -15.25
C LEU A 16 0.91 1.47 -13.87
N LEU A 17 1.74 1.45 -12.81
CA LEU A 17 1.29 1.77 -11.45
C LEU A 17 0.84 3.24 -11.31
N LYS A 18 1.38 4.17 -12.10
CA LYS A 18 0.92 5.58 -12.13
C LYS A 18 -0.48 5.69 -12.72
N ASP A 19 -0.75 4.95 -13.79
CA ASP A 19 -2.02 5.02 -14.50
C ASP A 19 -3.13 4.21 -13.81
N GLU A 20 -2.81 3.00 -13.34
CA GLU A 20 -3.79 2.04 -12.79
C GLU A 20 -3.77 1.93 -11.27
N GLY A 21 -2.88 2.64 -10.57
CA GLY A 21 -2.67 2.47 -9.13
C GLY A 21 -3.93 2.61 -8.28
N GLN A 22 -4.82 3.56 -8.61
CA GLN A 22 -6.09 3.72 -7.90
C GLN A 22 -7.08 2.57 -8.18
N ASN A 23 -7.08 2.03 -9.40
CA ASN A 23 -7.92 0.90 -9.77
C ASN A 23 -7.47 -0.37 -9.04
N ILE A 24 -6.15 -0.65 -9.06
CA ILE A 24 -5.52 -1.75 -8.33
C ILE A 24 -5.86 -1.68 -6.84
N THR A 25 -5.66 -0.52 -6.19
CA THR A 25 -5.93 -0.42 -4.76
C THR A 25 -7.42 -0.48 -4.42
N SER A 26 -8.30 -0.14 -5.35
CA SER A 26 -9.75 -0.33 -5.16
C SER A 26 -10.15 -1.80 -5.19
N ILE A 27 -9.58 -2.59 -6.13
CA ILE A 27 -9.77 -4.04 -6.20
C ILE A 27 -9.20 -4.71 -4.94
N PHE A 28 -7.98 -4.34 -4.55
CA PHE A 28 -7.34 -4.79 -3.31
C PHE A 28 -8.24 -4.62 -2.08
N TYR A 29 -8.81 -3.43 -1.88
CA TYR A 29 -9.66 -3.20 -0.70
C TYR A 29 -10.97 -3.99 -0.74
N ASN A 30 -11.51 -4.25 -1.93
CA ASN A 30 -12.69 -5.10 -2.05
C ASN A 30 -12.35 -6.54 -1.64
N MET A 31 -11.27 -7.12 -2.19
CA MET A 31 -10.81 -8.47 -1.85
C MET A 31 -10.49 -8.59 -0.36
N LEU A 32 -9.70 -7.65 0.18
CA LEU A 32 -9.30 -7.65 1.59
C LEU A 32 -10.51 -7.70 2.53
N PHE A 33 -11.56 -6.96 2.23
CA PHE A 33 -12.73 -6.87 3.10
C PHE A 33 -13.78 -7.97 2.86
N GLU A 34 -13.67 -8.70 1.76
CA GLU A 34 -14.42 -9.94 1.51
C GLU A 34 -13.78 -11.12 2.24
N GLU A 35 -12.45 -11.26 2.17
CA GLU A 35 -11.69 -12.33 2.82
C GLU A 35 -11.51 -12.09 4.33
N HIS A 36 -11.26 -10.84 4.72
CA HIS A 36 -10.98 -10.43 6.09
C HIS A 36 -11.96 -9.35 6.59
N PRO A 37 -13.26 -9.70 6.75
CA PRO A 37 -14.28 -8.74 7.16
C PRO A 37 -14.01 -8.10 8.54
N GLU A 38 -13.25 -8.76 9.41
CA GLU A 38 -12.80 -8.24 10.71
C GLU A 38 -11.99 -6.94 10.59
N LEU A 39 -11.27 -6.74 9.48
CA LEU A 39 -10.46 -5.56 9.24
C LEU A 39 -11.32 -4.31 9.02
N LYS A 40 -12.61 -4.42 8.68
CA LYS A 40 -13.53 -3.27 8.58
C LYS A 40 -13.67 -2.47 9.88
N ASN A 41 -13.32 -3.07 11.02
CA ASN A 41 -13.32 -2.41 12.33
C ASN A 41 -11.99 -1.69 12.63
N VAL A 42 -10.92 -2.04 11.92
CA VAL A 42 -9.58 -1.42 12.04
C VAL A 42 -9.47 -0.24 11.07
N PHE A 43 -10.01 -0.40 9.86
CA PHE A 43 -9.95 0.63 8.81
C PHE A 43 -11.02 1.71 9.00
N ASN A 44 -10.65 2.95 8.66
CA ASN A 44 -11.58 4.08 8.73
C ASN A 44 -12.56 4.03 7.54
N GLN A 45 -13.82 3.67 7.82
CA GLN A 45 -14.85 3.54 6.80
C GLN A 45 -15.20 4.84 6.07
N THR A 46 -15.01 6.01 6.71
CA THR A 46 -15.27 7.30 6.05
C THR A 46 -14.23 7.57 4.96
N ASN A 47 -12.96 7.30 5.25
CA ASN A 47 -11.88 7.44 4.27
C ASN A 47 -12.02 6.41 3.15
N GLN A 48 -12.52 5.21 3.46
CA GLN A 48 -12.79 4.18 2.47
C GLN A 48 -13.87 4.62 1.48
N LYS A 49 -15.03 5.07 1.98
CA LYS A 49 -16.15 5.54 1.14
C LYS A 49 -15.78 6.74 0.26
N LYS A 50 -14.83 7.57 0.71
CA LYS A 50 -14.32 8.73 -0.04
C LYS A 50 -13.18 8.38 -1.01
N GLY A 51 -12.70 7.13 -1.05
CA GLY A 51 -11.57 6.71 -1.89
C GLY A 51 -10.20 7.24 -1.44
N LEU A 52 -10.14 7.99 -0.34
CA LEU A 52 -8.91 8.59 0.18
C LEU A 52 -7.90 7.52 0.61
N GLN A 53 -8.40 6.39 1.11
CA GLN A 53 -7.57 5.29 1.56
C GLN A 53 -6.91 4.55 0.38
N SER A 54 -7.68 4.23 -0.68
CA SER A 54 -7.16 3.65 -1.93
C SER A 54 -6.11 4.55 -2.59
N SER A 55 -6.38 5.85 -2.64
CA SER A 55 -5.42 6.83 -3.17
C SER A 55 -4.14 6.91 -2.33
N ALA A 56 -4.25 6.92 -1.00
CA ALA A 56 -3.08 6.94 -0.11
C ALA A 56 -2.19 5.70 -0.28
N LEU A 57 -2.78 4.50 -0.39
CA LEU A 57 -2.02 3.28 -0.63
C LEU A 57 -1.34 3.30 -2.00
N ALA A 58 -2.04 3.73 -3.05
CA ALA A 58 -1.50 3.82 -4.41
C ALA A 58 -0.30 4.77 -4.45
N MET A 59 -0.41 5.93 -3.82
CA MET A 59 0.71 6.89 -3.72
C MET A 59 1.89 6.32 -2.93
N ALA A 60 1.66 5.57 -1.86
CA ALA A 60 2.74 4.96 -1.07
C ALA A 60 3.50 3.89 -1.86
N VAL A 61 2.79 2.99 -2.55
CA VAL A 61 3.38 1.97 -3.43
C VAL A 61 4.16 2.64 -4.56
N LEU A 62 3.56 3.65 -5.19
CA LEU A 62 4.19 4.39 -6.27
C LEU A 62 5.46 5.10 -5.81
N ALA A 63 5.42 5.79 -4.68
CA ALA A 63 6.58 6.50 -4.13
C ALA A 63 7.73 5.52 -3.81
N ALA A 64 7.42 4.34 -3.26
CA ALA A 64 8.42 3.30 -3.03
C ALA A 64 9.00 2.77 -4.35
N ALA A 65 8.16 2.55 -5.36
CA ALA A 65 8.61 2.04 -6.67
C ALA A 65 9.46 3.08 -7.43
N ASP A 66 9.08 4.37 -7.40
CA ASP A 66 9.86 5.48 -7.98
C ASP A 66 11.22 5.67 -7.28
N ASN A 67 11.35 5.27 -6.01
CA ASN A 67 12.56 5.43 -5.19
C ASN A 67 13.19 4.08 -4.80
N ILE A 68 13.00 3.03 -5.59
CA ILE A 68 13.36 1.66 -5.19
C ILE A 68 14.87 1.46 -4.91
N ASP A 69 15.73 2.30 -5.48
CA ASP A 69 17.18 2.27 -5.24
C ASP A 69 17.59 2.91 -3.90
N ASP A 70 16.81 3.88 -3.41
CA ASP A 70 17.03 4.59 -2.15
C ASP A 70 15.70 5.09 -1.59
N LEU A 71 15.21 4.44 -0.53
CA LEU A 71 13.95 4.78 0.11
C LEU A 71 14.06 5.95 1.11
N SER A 72 15.24 6.53 1.31
CA SER A 72 15.41 7.69 2.21
C SER A 72 14.48 8.87 1.89
N PRO A 73 14.21 9.23 0.61
CA PRO A 73 13.31 10.32 0.26
C PRO A 73 11.84 10.09 0.64
N ILE A 74 11.40 8.83 0.79
CA ILE A 74 9.99 8.53 1.11
C ILE A 74 9.69 8.57 2.61
N VAL A 75 10.73 8.64 3.47
CA VAL A 75 10.58 8.61 4.94
C VAL A 75 9.60 9.69 5.43
N PRO A 76 9.69 10.97 5.04
CA PRO A 76 8.75 11.98 5.54
C PRO A 76 7.29 11.70 5.16
N VAL A 77 7.07 11.04 4.02
CA VAL A 77 5.74 10.70 3.50
C VAL A 77 5.16 9.48 4.21
N ILE A 78 6.00 8.51 4.60
CA ILE A 78 5.54 7.29 5.27
C ILE A 78 5.35 7.47 6.79
N MET A 79 6.06 8.40 7.43
CA MET A 79 5.98 8.60 8.88
C MET A 79 4.55 8.81 9.43
N PRO A 80 3.65 9.58 8.79
CA PRO A 80 2.25 9.67 9.20
C PRO A 80 1.52 8.31 9.21
N VAL A 81 1.85 7.43 8.26
CA VAL A 81 1.30 6.07 8.18
C VAL A 81 1.83 5.23 9.34
N VAL A 82 3.13 5.33 9.64
CA VAL A 82 3.78 4.64 10.77
C VAL A 82 3.12 5.04 12.09
N TYR A 83 2.92 6.34 12.35
CA TYR A 83 2.24 6.78 13.58
C TYR A 83 0.82 6.22 13.70
N LYS A 84 0.10 6.15 12.58
CA LYS A 84 -1.24 5.57 12.55
C LYS A 84 -1.21 4.06 12.79
N HIS A 85 -0.23 3.33 12.24
CA HIS A 85 -0.03 1.91 12.51
C HIS A 85 0.23 1.66 14.00
N CYS A 86 1.07 2.47 14.64
CA CYS A 86 1.30 2.37 16.08
C CYS A 86 0.02 2.65 16.90
N ALA A 87 -0.71 3.72 16.55
CA ALA A 87 -1.95 4.08 17.24
C ALA A 87 -3.05 3.00 17.12
N LEU A 88 -3.11 2.31 15.99
CA LEU A 88 -4.04 1.22 15.71
C LEU A 88 -3.51 -0.16 16.15
N GLN A 89 -2.32 -0.21 16.77
CA GLN A 89 -1.67 -1.44 17.21
C GLN A 89 -1.53 -2.48 16.08
N VAL A 90 -1.16 -2.02 14.88
CA VAL A 90 -0.87 -2.90 13.75
C VAL A 90 0.34 -3.77 14.10
N GLN A 91 0.16 -5.09 14.05
CA GLN A 91 1.18 -6.07 14.39
C GLN A 91 1.84 -6.65 13.13
N PRO A 92 3.04 -7.25 13.25
CA PRO A 92 3.71 -7.92 12.13
C PRO A 92 2.84 -8.94 11.38
N GLU A 93 1.94 -9.64 12.10
CA GLU A 93 1.07 -10.67 11.53
C GLU A 93 -0.01 -10.10 10.60
N HIS A 94 -0.27 -8.79 10.64
CA HIS A 94 -1.22 -8.15 9.71
C HIS A 94 -0.61 -7.88 8.33
N TYR A 95 0.72 -7.83 8.20
CA TYR A 95 1.38 -7.50 6.93
C TYR A 95 1.22 -8.60 5.86
N PRO A 96 1.34 -9.90 6.17
CA PRO A 96 1.09 -10.96 5.20
C PRO A 96 -0.31 -10.90 4.57
N ILE A 97 -1.35 -10.64 5.38
CA ILE A 97 -2.74 -10.53 4.91
C ILE A 97 -2.90 -9.43 3.84
N VAL A 98 -2.28 -8.27 4.09
CA VAL A 98 -2.27 -7.16 3.13
C VAL A 98 -1.49 -7.51 1.87
N GLY A 99 -0.35 -8.20 2.01
CA GLY A 99 0.48 -8.62 0.88
C GLY A 99 -0.23 -9.61 -0.04
N GLU A 100 -0.89 -10.62 0.53
CA GLU A 100 -1.63 -11.66 -0.20
C GLU A 100 -2.79 -11.07 -1.02
N ASN A 101 -3.49 -10.08 -0.46
CA ASN A 101 -4.61 -9.43 -1.14
C ASN A 101 -4.19 -8.40 -2.21
N LEU A 102 -2.92 -8.00 -2.22
CA LEU A 102 -2.38 -6.97 -3.14
C LEU A 102 -1.76 -7.58 -4.41
N ILE A 103 -1.47 -8.88 -4.42
CA ILE A 103 -0.79 -9.63 -5.50
C ILE A 103 -1.79 -10.50 -6.24
#